data_AF-A0A6C0AN18-F1
#
_entry.id   AF-A0A6C0AN18-F1
#
_cell.length_a   1.000
_cell.length_b   1.000
_cell.length_c   1.000
_cell.angle_alpha   90.00
_cell.angle_beta   90.00
_cell.angle_gamma   90.00
#
_symmetry.space_group_name_H-M   'P 1'
#
loop_
_entity.id
_entity.type
_entity.pdbx_description
1 polymer ?
#
loop_
_entity_poly.entity_id
_entity_poly.type
_entity_poly.pdbx_seq_one_letter_code
_entity_poly.pdbx_strand_id
1 'polypeptide(L)'
;MNTQVCDKCKETLALASFDKSGESYRHICKSCRYNRTKELREKRALKNENKVVYKKDKKCDTCNETKPIIEFNRRLVNKDGVSSTCRICYSKNRKMVSKITPVVNLPEKTCNTCGTLKSISEFRKTKKSADGHFHKCIACLKPRVWNKEKQKLSEKKYCERNKEKLKEKWKRDGQKLHRIIKSRLSNRIKDALKAIFLRKDNKTMSYLGCSHPFLKKWFQFLFLEGMSWDNIGEWHIDHVTPCASYDLTKEEDITQCFSWKNIRPCWQKENLEKGSQIIPEVVREHESKVNEFLNNPLLNPSGDREGGAK
;
A
#
# COMPACT_ATOMS: atom_id res chain seq x y z
N MET A 1 34.25 -45.36 5.04
CA MET A 1 33.30 -44.27 4.74
C MET A 1 32.74 -44.50 3.35
N ASN A 2 31.42 -44.52 3.18
CA ASN A 2 30.81 -44.76 1.87
C ASN A 2 31.06 -43.56 0.96
N THR A 3 31.98 -43.72 0.01
CA THR A 3 32.41 -42.72 -0.95
C THR A 3 32.19 -43.24 -2.38
N GLN A 4 32.11 -42.33 -3.34
CA GLN A 4 31.91 -42.65 -4.74
C GLN A 4 32.66 -41.63 -5.60
N VAL A 5 33.24 -42.07 -6.71
CA VAL A 5 33.91 -41.19 -7.67
C VAL A 5 32.86 -40.50 -8.55
N CYS A 6 33.01 -39.19 -8.76
CA CYS A 6 32.16 -38.44 -9.67
C CYS A 6 32.62 -38.59 -11.13
N ASP A 7 31.73 -39.01 -12.05
CA ASP A 7 32.07 -39.18 -13.46
C ASP A 7 32.52 -37.89 -14.16
N LYS A 8 32.13 -36.72 -13.63
CA LYS A 8 32.43 -35.41 -14.24
C LYS A 8 33.72 -34.78 -13.69
N CYS A 9 33.84 -34.59 -12.36
CA CYS A 9 35.03 -33.98 -11.77
C CYS A 9 36.12 -35.00 -11.40
N LYS A 10 35.83 -36.30 -11.49
CA LYS A 10 36.74 -37.40 -11.13
C LYS A 10 37.21 -37.43 -9.67
N GLU A 11 36.62 -36.59 -8.81
CA GLU A 11 36.88 -36.58 -7.37
C GLU A 11 36.14 -37.70 -6.64
N THR A 12 36.78 -38.26 -5.61
CA THR A 12 36.17 -39.18 -4.65
C THR A 12 35.42 -38.38 -3.59
N LEU A 13 34.09 -38.48 -3.58
CA LEU A 13 33.22 -37.70 -2.72
C LEU A 13 32.34 -38.60 -1.84
N ALA A 14 31.89 -38.09 -0.69
CA ALA A 14 30.91 -38.79 0.14
C ALA A 14 29.59 -39.04 -0.62
N LEU A 15 28.89 -40.15 -0.35
CA LEU A 15 27.60 -40.46 -0.99
C LEU A 15 26.56 -39.32 -0.83
N ALA A 16 26.61 -38.55 0.26
CA ALA A 16 25.76 -37.39 0.47
C ALA A 16 25.91 -36.28 -0.61
N SER A 17 27.06 -36.25 -1.31
CA SER A 17 27.34 -35.36 -2.43
C SER A 17 26.66 -35.79 -3.73
N PHE A 18 25.98 -36.94 -3.74
CA PHE A 18 25.22 -37.47 -4.88
C PHE A 18 23.73 -37.53 -4.55
N ASP A 19 22.88 -37.48 -5.58
CA ASP A 19 21.44 -37.65 -5.40
C ASP A 19 21.09 -39.14 -5.46
N LYS A 20 20.27 -39.59 -4.50
CA LYS A 20 19.74 -40.95 -4.46
C LYS A 20 18.67 -41.12 -5.54
N SER A 21 18.71 -42.22 -6.28
CA SER A 21 17.80 -42.57 -7.37
C SER A 21 17.35 -44.02 -7.22
N GLY A 22 16.29 -44.24 -6.45
CA GLY A 22 15.91 -45.58 -6.01
C GLY A 22 16.89 -46.09 -4.95
N GLU A 23 17.46 -47.27 -5.18
CA GLU A 23 18.43 -47.89 -4.27
C GLU A 23 19.88 -47.44 -4.52
N SER A 24 20.17 -46.83 -5.67
CA SER A 24 21.51 -46.40 -6.05
C SER A 24 21.72 -44.88 -5.95
N TYR A 25 22.98 -44.45 -5.95
CA TYR A 25 23.36 -43.04 -6.06
C TYR A 25 23.76 -42.73 -7.50
N ARG A 26 23.44 -41.52 -7.96
CA ARG A 26 23.86 -41.07 -9.30
C ARG A 26 25.38 -40.99 -9.38
N HIS A 27 25.96 -41.25 -10.56
CA HIS A 27 27.40 -41.19 -10.78
C HIS A 27 27.99 -39.77 -10.90
N ILE A 28 27.15 -38.73 -11.00
CA ILE A 28 27.57 -37.32 -11.09
C ILE A 28 27.17 -36.57 -9.82
N CYS A 29 28.12 -35.89 -9.18
CA CYS A 29 27.89 -35.16 -7.94
C CYS A 29 26.96 -33.95 -8.14
N LYS A 30 26.27 -33.54 -7.06
CA LYS A 30 25.32 -32.42 -7.01
C LYS A 30 25.92 -31.14 -7.58
N SER A 31 27.16 -30.82 -7.22
CA SER A 31 27.89 -29.64 -7.71
C SER A 31 28.07 -29.66 -9.24
N CYS A 32 28.55 -30.79 -9.77
CA CYS A 32 28.75 -30.97 -11.20
C CYS A 32 27.45 -30.86 -12.02
N ARG A 33 26.34 -31.40 -11.50
CA ARG A 33 25.01 -31.27 -12.12
C ARG A 33 24.48 -29.83 -12.03
N TYR A 34 24.69 -29.17 -10.90
CA TYR A 34 24.31 -27.78 -10.70
C TYR A 34 25.04 -26.88 -11.70
N ASN A 35 26.36 -27.00 -11.83
CA ASN A 35 27.17 -26.23 -12.77
C ASN A 35 26.74 -26.47 -14.22
N ARG A 36 26.52 -27.73 -14.63
CA ARG A 36 25.97 -28.05 -15.95
C ARG A 36 24.62 -27.36 -16.20
N THR A 37 23.75 -27.36 -15.19
CA THR A 37 22.43 -26.71 -15.28
C THR A 37 22.56 -25.19 -15.37
N LYS A 38 23.50 -24.60 -14.62
CA LYS A 38 23.81 -23.18 -14.64
C LYS A 38 24.34 -22.75 -16.03
N GLU A 39 25.33 -23.45 -16.57
CA GLU A 39 25.86 -23.22 -17.92
C GLU A 39 24.77 -23.32 -18.99
N LEU A 40 23.88 -24.32 -18.91
CA LEU A 40 22.75 -24.45 -19.84
C LEU A 40 21.76 -23.30 -19.73
N ARG A 41 21.54 -22.77 -18.52
CA ARG A 41 20.68 -21.59 -18.31
C ARG A 41 21.32 -20.33 -18.88
N GLU A 42 22.61 -20.13 -18.68
CA GLU A 42 23.38 -19.01 -19.23
C GLU A 42 23.39 -19.05 -20.77
N LYS A 43 23.67 -20.23 -21.38
CA LYS A 43 23.58 -20.41 -22.83
C LYS A 43 22.18 -20.13 -23.39
N ARG A 44 21.13 -20.52 -22.67
CA ARG A 44 19.73 -20.22 -23.06
C ARG A 44 19.40 -18.73 -22.90
N ALA A 45 19.91 -18.07 -21.86
CA ALA A 45 19.73 -16.64 -21.64
C ALA A 45 20.39 -15.83 -22.77
N LEU A 46 21.65 -16.14 -23.12
CA LEU A 46 22.38 -15.52 -24.23
C LEU A 46 21.65 -15.72 -25.58
N LYS A 47 21.07 -16.91 -25.79
CA LYS A 47 20.27 -17.20 -27.00
C LYS A 47 18.93 -16.46 -27.03
N ASN A 48 18.38 -16.10 -25.87
CA ASN A 48 17.11 -15.39 -25.73
C ASN A 48 17.25 -13.86 -25.78
N GLU A 49 18.42 -13.29 -25.51
CA GLU A 49 18.67 -11.84 -25.66
C GLU A 49 18.40 -11.33 -27.08
N ASN A 50 18.57 -12.18 -28.10
CA ASN A 50 18.48 -11.78 -29.51
C ASN A 50 17.28 -12.35 -30.30
N LYS A 51 16.15 -12.74 -29.67
CA LYS A 51 14.99 -13.22 -30.45
C LYS A 51 13.63 -13.19 -29.75
N VAL A 52 13.19 -12.05 -29.20
CA VAL A 52 11.75 -11.84 -28.99
C VAL A 52 11.18 -11.33 -30.31
N VAL A 53 10.58 -12.22 -31.10
CA VAL A 53 9.82 -11.79 -32.28
C VAL A 53 8.49 -11.25 -31.78
N TYR A 54 8.37 -9.93 -31.69
CA TYR A 54 7.13 -9.26 -31.34
C TYR A 54 6.15 -9.37 -32.50
N LYS A 55 5.29 -10.40 -32.47
CA LYS A 55 4.14 -10.46 -33.37
C LYS A 55 2.99 -9.63 -32.81
N LYS A 56 2.14 -9.05 -33.67
CA LYS A 56 0.92 -8.36 -33.21
C LYS A 56 -0.17 -9.37 -32.83
N ASP A 57 -0.17 -10.50 -33.53
CA ASP A 57 -1.14 -11.56 -33.49
C ASP A 57 -0.49 -12.95 -33.50
N LYS A 58 -1.26 -13.95 -33.05
CA LYS A 58 -0.83 -15.35 -32.97
C LYS A 58 -2.01 -16.28 -33.17
N LYS A 59 -1.82 -17.34 -33.95
CA LYS A 59 -2.78 -18.44 -34.09
C LYS A 59 -2.76 -19.30 -32.83
N CYS A 60 -3.94 -19.52 -32.24
CA CYS A 60 -4.11 -20.41 -31.08
C CYS A 60 -4.11 -21.88 -31.51
N ASP A 61 -3.25 -22.72 -30.93
CA ASP A 61 -3.19 -24.16 -31.28
C ASP A 61 -4.46 -24.95 -30.91
N THR A 62 -5.31 -24.40 -30.04
CA THR A 62 -6.51 -25.11 -29.54
C THR A 62 -7.78 -24.74 -30.30
N CYS A 63 -7.99 -23.47 -30.62
CA CYS A 63 -9.18 -23.02 -31.37
C CYS A 63 -8.87 -22.64 -32.82
N ASN A 64 -7.60 -22.69 -33.23
CA ASN A 64 -7.11 -22.33 -34.57
C ASN A 64 -7.41 -20.91 -35.04
N GLU A 65 -7.93 -20.04 -34.18
CA GLU A 65 -8.17 -18.61 -34.46
C GLU A 65 -6.88 -17.79 -34.27
N THR A 66 -6.65 -16.83 -35.16
CA THR A 66 -5.62 -15.80 -35.01
C THR A 66 -6.14 -14.69 -34.10
N LYS A 67 -5.44 -14.44 -32.99
CA LYS A 67 -5.84 -13.45 -31.98
C LYS A 67 -4.69 -12.51 -31.61
N PRO A 68 -4.98 -11.30 -31.10
CA PRO A 68 -3.97 -10.41 -30.55
C PRO A 68 -3.13 -11.08 -29.45
N ILE A 69 -1.83 -10.78 -29.39
CA ILE A 69 -0.92 -11.34 -28.37
C ILE A 69 -1.39 -11.09 -26.92
N ILE A 70 -2.11 -9.98 -26.67
CA ILE A 70 -2.64 -9.66 -25.33
C ILE A 70 -3.65 -10.70 -24.83
N GLU A 71 -4.24 -11.50 -25.73
CA GLU A 71 -5.14 -12.60 -25.38
C GLU A 71 -4.41 -13.90 -25.00
N PHE A 72 -3.08 -13.92 -25.03
CA PHE A 72 -2.26 -15.07 -24.64
C PHE A 72 -1.59 -14.85 -23.28
N ASN A 73 -1.16 -15.93 -22.63
CA ASN A 73 -0.42 -15.87 -21.37
C ASN A 73 1.06 -15.64 -21.64
N ARG A 74 1.72 -14.77 -20.85
CA ARG A 74 3.16 -14.53 -20.99
C ARG A 74 3.95 -15.80 -20.65
N ARG A 75 4.83 -16.23 -21.56
CA ARG A 75 5.75 -17.36 -21.39
C ARG A 75 7.10 -17.02 -21.99
N LEU A 76 8.02 -16.59 -21.14
CA LEU A 76 9.38 -16.17 -21.52
C LEU A 76 10.25 -17.30 -22.10
N VAL A 77 9.80 -18.54 -22.00
CA VAL A 77 10.45 -19.72 -22.60
C VAL A 77 10.16 -19.85 -24.10
N ASN A 78 9.11 -19.20 -24.61
CA ASN A 78 8.72 -19.26 -26.01
C ASN A 78 9.38 -18.12 -26.81
N LYS A 79 9.67 -18.35 -28.11
CA LYS A 79 10.34 -17.38 -28.99
C LYS A 79 9.61 -16.03 -29.13
N ASP A 80 8.28 -16.04 -29.04
CA ASP A 80 7.43 -14.85 -29.10
C ASP A 80 7.01 -14.35 -27.70
N GLY A 81 7.56 -14.95 -26.64
CA GLY A 81 7.29 -14.54 -25.26
C GLY A 81 5.88 -14.86 -24.74
N VAL A 82 5.05 -15.58 -25.50
CA VAL A 82 3.66 -15.89 -25.14
C VAL A 82 3.27 -17.35 -25.39
N SER A 83 2.26 -17.85 -24.69
CA SER A 83 1.74 -19.21 -24.85
C SER A 83 1.26 -19.48 -26.29
N SER A 84 1.23 -20.74 -26.71
CA SER A 84 0.67 -21.12 -28.01
C SER A 84 -0.86 -21.24 -28.00
N THR A 85 -1.45 -21.29 -26.81
CA THR A 85 -2.90 -21.32 -26.59
C THR A 85 -3.39 -20.00 -26.00
N CYS A 86 -4.55 -19.51 -26.46
CA CYS A 86 -5.15 -18.28 -25.94
C CYS A 86 -5.66 -18.49 -24.51
N ARG A 87 -5.84 -17.41 -23.74
CA ARG A 87 -6.30 -17.43 -22.34
C ARG A 87 -7.63 -18.15 -22.16
N ILE A 88 -8.54 -18.00 -23.14
CA ILE A 88 -9.85 -18.66 -23.13
C ILE A 88 -9.69 -20.17 -23.23
N CYS A 89 -8.98 -20.67 -24.24
CA CYS A 89 -8.71 -22.09 -24.42
C CYS A 89 -7.93 -22.68 -23.24
N TYR A 90 -6.94 -21.94 -22.73
CA TYR A 90 -6.18 -22.33 -21.54
C TYR A 90 -7.09 -22.51 -20.32
N SER A 91 -8.02 -21.57 -20.09
CA SER A 91 -9.00 -21.63 -18.99
C SER A 91 -9.99 -22.79 -19.16
N LYS A 92 -10.53 -22.99 -20.37
CA LYS A 92 -11.42 -24.11 -20.70
C LYS A 92 -10.74 -25.46 -20.45
N ASN A 93 -9.52 -25.64 -20.95
CA ASN A 93 -8.76 -26.86 -20.77
C ASN A 93 -8.42 -27.11 -19.28
N ARG A 94 -7.99 -26.08 -18.55
CA ARG A 94 -7.73 -26.20 -17.11
C ARG A 94 -8.96 -26.66 -16.32
N LYS A 95 -10.15 -26.13 -16.64
CA LYS A 95 -11.42 -26.55 -16.01
C LYS A 95 -11.78 -27.99 -16.37
N MET A 96 -11.58 -28.40 -17.62
CA MET A 96 -11.79 -29.79 -18.07
C MET A 96 -10.86 -30.76 -17.32
N VAL A 97 -9.55 -30.48 -17.28
CA VAL A 97 -8.57 -31.31 -16.55
C VAL A 97 -8.93 -31.43 -15.07
N SER A 98 -9.35 -30.33 -14.41
CA SER A 98 -9.76 -30.39 -13.01
C SER A 98 -11.03 -31.21 -12.75
N LYS A 99 -11.90 -31.40 -13.75
CA LYS A 99 -13.08 -32.27 -13.64
C LYS A 99 -12.72 -33.75 -13.83
N ILE A 100 -11.70 -34.03 -14.64
CA ILE A 100 -11.28 -35.40 -15.00
C ILE A 100 -10.36 -36.00 -13.93
N THR A 101 -9.53 -35.19 -13.26
CA THR A 101 -8.64 -35.69 -12.19
C THR A 101 -9.47 -36.24 -11.02
N PRO A 102 -9.47 -37.57 -10.78
CA PRO A 102 -10.21 -38.14 -9.67
C PRO A 102 -9.60 -37.68 -8.35
N VAL A 103 -10.45 -37.33 -7.38
CA VAL A 103 -10.01 -37.11 -6.00
C VAL A 103 -9.58 -38.47 -5.46
N VAL A 104 -8.27 -38.73 -5.46
CA VAL A 104 -7.73 -39.97 -4.89
C VAL A 104 -7.88 -39.87 -3.38
N ASN A 105 -8.89 -40.55 -2.84
CA ASN A 105 -9.15 -40.60 -1.41
C ASN A 105 -8.21 -41.66 -0.80
N LEU A 106 -6.99 -41.22 -0.45
CA LEU A 106 -6.01 -42.10 0.19
C LEU A 106 -6.32 -42.18 1.70
N PRO A 107 -6.18 -43.32 2.38
CA PRO A 107 -6.33 -43.38 3.84
C PRO A 107 -5.15 -42.70 4.56
N GLU A 108 -3.98 -42.66 3.90
CA GLU A 108 -2.72 -42.16 4.46
C GLU A 108 -1.96 -41.29 3.44
N LYS A 109 -1.13 -40.37 3.95
CA LYS A 109 -0.33 -39.44 3.16
C LYS A 109 1.00 -39.13 3.83
N THR A 110 2.05 -38.99 3.04
CA THR A 110 3.36 -38.53 3.52
C THR A 110 3.39 -37.02 3.73
N CYS A 111 3.83 -36.58 4.92
CA CYS A 111 4.02 -35.16 5.20
C CYS A 111 5.32 -34.64 4.57
N ASN A 112 5.27 -33.58 3.75
CA ASN A 112 6.46 -32.99 3.13
C ASN A 112 7.42 -32.28 4.11
N THR A 113 7.04 -32.14 5.39
CA THR A 113 7.90 -31.49 6.38
C THR A 113 8.69 -32.50 7.20
N CYS A 114 8.04 -33.55 7.71
CA CYS A 114 8.70 -34.60 8.51
C CYS A 114 9.02 -35.87 7.72
N GLY A 115 8.50 -36.01 6.50
CA GLY A 115 8.74 -37.19 5.64
C GLY A 115 8.00 -38.46 6.07
N THR A 116 7.20 -38.42 7.14
CA THR A 116 6.51 -39.60 7.65
C THR A 116 5.15 -39.83 6.98
N LEU A 117 4.82 -41.10 6.76
CA LEU A 117 3.49 -41.55 6.37
C LEU A 117 2.55 -41.39 7.57
N LYS A 118 1.41 -40.73 7.36
CA LYS A 118 0.48 -40.32 8.40
C LYS A 118 -0.95 -40.49 7.92
N SER A 119 -1.88 -40.71 8.84
CA SER A 119 -3.30 -40.78 8.50
C SER A 119 -3.77 -39.44 7.92
N ILE A 120 -4.67 -39.48 6.92
CA ILE A 120 -5.27 -38.26 6.35
C ILE A 120 -5.95 -37.37 7.41
N SER A 121 -6.45 -37.95 8.50
CA SER A 121 -7.03 -37.21 9.63
C SER A 121 -6.04 -36.22 10.28
N GLU A 122 -4.73 -36.48 10.16
CA GLU A 122 -3.66 -35.62 10.66
C GLU A 122 -3.32 -34.46 9.71
N PHE A 123 -4.09 -34.25 8.63
CA PHE A 123 -3.88 -33.18 7.66
C PHE A 123 -5.11 -32.27 7.56
N ARG A 124 -4.88 -30.97 7.41
CA ARG A 124 -5.98 -30.01 7.20
C ARG A 124 -6.59 -30.20 5.82
N LYS A 125 -7.92 -30.15 5.71
CA LYS A 125 -8.63 -30.18 4.42
C LYS A 125 -8.30 -28.94 3.58
N THR A 126 -8.21 -29.11 2.26
CA THR A 126 -8.01 -28.01 1.30
C THR A 126 -8.62 -28.33 -0.05
N LYS A 127 -9.22 -27.33 -0.70
CA LYS A 127 -9.78 -27.46 -2.06
C LYS A 127 -8.71 -27.33 -3.16
N LYS A 128 -7.46 -27.07 -2.80
CA LYS A 128 -6.37 -26.76 -3.74
C LYS A 128 -5.53 -27.97 -4.13
N SER A 129 -5.63 -29.09 -3.40
CA SER A 129 -4.90 -30.31 -3.70
C SER A 129 -5.83 -31.36 -4.30
N ALA A 130 -5.27 -32.25 -5.11
CA ALA A 130 -6.05 -33.31 -5.77
C ALA A 130 -6.65 -34.31 -4.77
N ASP A 131 -5.96 -34.58 -3.67
CA ASP A 131 -6.39 -35.47 -2.57
C ASP A 131 -7.24 -34.77 -1.50
N GLY A 132 -7.55 -33.48 -1.67
CA GLY A 132 -8.36 -32.72 -0.74
C GLY A 132 -7.68 -32.36 0.60
N HIS A 133 -6.40 -32.68 0.80
CA HIS A 133 -5.68 -32.48 2.05
C HIS A 133 -4.34 -31.73 1.89
N PHE A 134 -3.98 -30.93 2.89
CA PHE A 134 -2.76 -30.14 2.89
C PHE A 134 -1.51 -31.04 2.77
N HIS A 135 -0.40 -30.49 2.28
CA HIS A 135 0.84 -31.26 2.09
C HIS A 135 1.67 -31.41 3.38
N LYS A 136 1.25 -30.76 4.47
CA LYS A 136 1.88 -30.83 5.80
C LYS A 136 0.86 -31.33 6.81
N CYS A 137 1.29 -32.21 7.70
CA CYS A 137 0.46 -32.62 8.83
C CYS A 137 0.25 -31.46 9.80
N ILE A 138 -0.80 -31.54 10.61
CA ILE A 138 -1.21 -30.53 11.59
C ILE A 138 -0.06 -30.21 12.56
N ALA A 139 0.67 -31.21 13.02
CA ALA A 139 1.84 -31.02 13.90
C ALA A 139 2.98 -30.21 13.24
N CYS A 140 3.17 -30.33 11.92
CA CYS A 140 4.20 -29.58 11.19
C CYS A 140 3.72 -28.21 10.70
N LEU A 141 2.43 -27.91 10.80
CA LEU A 141 1.86 -26.60 10.52
C LEU A 141 2.22 -25.63 11.66
N LYS A 142 3.46 -25.15 11.66
CA LYS A 142 3.86 -24.07 12.56
C LYS A 142 3.11 -22.78 12.19
N PRO A 143 2.46 -22.09 13.16
CA PRO A 143 1.90 -20.77 12.89
C PRO A 143 3.01 -19.83 12.41
N ARG A 144 2.65 -18.92 11.50
CA ARG A 144 3.61 -17.96 10.95
C ARG A 144 4.04 -17.02 12.07
N VAL A 145 5.25 -17.23 12.60
CA VAL A 145 5.84 -16.32 13.59
C VAL A 145 6.10 -14.98 12.90
N TRP A 146 5.55 -13.91 13.48
CA TRP A 146 5.76 -12.57 12.97
C TRP A 146 7.20 -12.13 13.17
N ASN A 147 7.88 -11.74 12.10
CA ASN A 147 9.24 -11.23 12.16
C ASN A 147 9.25 -9.75 11.73
N LYS A 148 9.35 -8.88 12.74
CA LYS A 148 9.32 -7.43 12.61
C LYS A 148 10.48 -6.89 11.76
N GLU A 149 11.66 -7.49 11.86
CA GLU A 149 12.84 -7.07 11.10
C GLU A 149 12.69 -7.38 9.61
N LYS A 150 12.22 -8.60 9.29
CA LYS A 150 11.94 -9.02 7.92
C LYS A 150 10.85 -8.16 7.28
N GLN A 151 9.85 -7.75 8.06
CA GLN A 151 8.82 -6.82 7.60
C GLN A 151 9.44 -5.45 7.27
N LYS A 152 10.18 -4.85 8.20
CA LYS A 152 10.85 -3.56 7.98
C LYS A 152 11.73 -3.58 6.73
N LEU A 153 12.51 -4.64 6.53
CA LEU A 153 13.34 -4.79 5.34
C LEU A 153 12.52 -4.89 4.06
N SER A 154 11.37 -5.58 4.09
CA SER A 154 10.46 -5.67 2.96
C SER A 154 9.79 -4.32 2.65
N GLU A 155 9.37 -3.58 3.68
CA GLU A 155 8.79 -2.24 3.55
C GLU A 155 9.80 -1.27 2.94
N LYS A 156 11.07 -1.31 3.41
CA LYS A 156 12.16 -0.52 2.83
C LYS A 156 12.33 -0.82 1.33
N LYS A 157 12.44 -2.10 0.95
CA LYS A 157 12.53 -2.53 -0.46
C LYS A 157 11.32 -2.11 -1.29
N TYR A 158 10.13 -2.12 -0.71
CA TYR A 158 8.91 -1.67 -1.37
C TYR A 158 8.94 -0.16 -1.63
N CYS A 159 9.32 0.62 -0.62
CA CYS A 159 9.44 2.07 -0.74
C CYS A 159 10.50 2.47 -1.78
N GLU A 160 11.65 1.80 -1.79
CA GLU A 160 12.71 2.02 -2.78
C GLU A 160 12.22 1.72 -4.21
N ARG A 161 11.57 0.57 -4.41
CA ARG A 161 11.08 0.15 -5.73
C ARG A 161 9.89 0.97 -6.24
N ASN A 162 9.08 1.54 -5.34
CA ASN A 162 7.85 2.25 -5.69
C ASN A 162 7.91 3.74 -5.34
N LYS A 163 9.10 4.31 -5.27
CA LYS A 163 9.34 5.71 -4.84
C LYS A 163 8.48 6.71 -5.61
N GLU A 164 8.40 6.58 -6.93
CA GLU A 164 7.58 7.47 -7.78
C GLU A 164 6.08 7.32 -7.52
N LYS A 165 5.58 6.08 -7.45
CA LYS A 165 4.17 5.82 -7.12
C LYS A 165 3.79 6.35 -5.74
N LEU A 166 4.71 6.26 -4.77
CA LEU A 166 4.50 6.82 -3.44
C LEU A 166 4.49 8.34 -3.46
N LYS A 167 5.41 8.98 -4.20
CA LYS A 167 5.41 10.44 -4.40
C LYS A 167 4.13 10.93 -5.06
N GLU A 168 3.69 10.27 -6.13
CA GLU A 168 2.46 10.61 -6.85
C GLU A 168 1.23 10.41 -5.96
N LYS A 169 1.18 9.31 -5.20
CA LYS A 169 0.16 9.09 -4.18
C LYS A 169 0.17 10.22 -3.15
N TRP A 170 1.33 10.59 -2.59
CA TRP A 170 1.45 11.67 -1.60
C TRP A 170 1.07 13.03 -2.17
N LYS A 171 1.39 13.32 -3.43
CA LYS A 171 0.95 14.53 -4.14
C LYS A 171 -0.58 14.56 -4.22
N ARG A 172 -1.20 13.49 -4.71
CA ARG A 172 -2.66 13.33 -4.81
C ARG A 172 -3.35 13.40 -3.45
N ASP A 173 -2.74 12.78 -2.46
CA ASP A 173 -3.22 12.76 -1.08
C ASP A 173 -3.08 14.13 -0.42
N GLY A 174 -1.99 14.84 -0.69
CA GLY A 174 -1.72 16.21 -0.21
C GLY A 174 -2.62 17.25 -0.86
N GLN A 175 -3.11 16.99 -2.07
CA GLN A 175 -4.13 17.82 -2.75
C GLN A 175 -5.52 17.68 -2.14
N LYS A 176 -5.77 16.70 -1.27
CA LYS A 176 -7.08 16.55 -0.62
C LYS A 176 -7.30 17.76 0.30
N LEU A 177 -8.35 18.52 0.03
CA LEU A 177 -8.69 19.77 0.72
C LEU A 177 -8.59 19.67 2.26
N HIS A 178 -9.16 18.62 2.85
CA HIS A 178 -9.11 18.42 4.30
C HIS A 178 -7.68 18.32 4.85
N ARG A 179 -6.73 17.77 4.08
CA ARG A 179 -5.32 17.67 4.49
C ARG A 179 -4.61 19.01 4.37
N ILE A 180 -4.91 19.80 3.34
CA ILE A 180 -4.34 21.14 3.15
C ILE A 180 -4.73 22.02 4.35
N ILE A 181 -6.03 22.14 4.62
CA ILE A 181 -6.57 22.96 5.72
C ILE A 181 -5.99 22.48 7.06
N LYS A 182 -6.09 21.17 7.33
CA LYS A 182 -5.58 20.58 8.58
C LYS A 182 -4.08 20.81 8.74
N SER A 183 -3.29 20.71 7.67
CA SER A 183 -1.84 20.94 7.73
C SER A 183 -1.52 22.40 8.03
N ARG A 184 -2.18 23.36 7.35
CA ARG A 184 -1.98 24.80 7.58
C ARG A 184 -2.31 25.18 9.03
N LEU A 185 -3.50 24.78 9.51
CA LEU A 185 -3.93 25.01 10.88
C LEU A 185 -3.02 24.31 11.90
N SER A 186 -2.68 23.04 11.68
CA SER A 186 -1.81 22.31 12.60
C SER A 186 -0.40 22.88 12.67
N ASN A 187 0.14 23.38 11.56
CA ASN A 187 1.47 24.00 11.56
C ASN A 187 1.42 25.34 12.26
N ARG A 188 0.40 26.17 12.00
CA ARG A 188 0.23 27.45 12.68
C ARG A 188 0.13 27.31 14.20
N ILE A 189 -0.68 26.36 14.69
CA ILE A 189 -0.79 26.07 16.13
C ILE A 189 0.56 25.62 16.69
N LYS A 190 1.28 24.73 15.99
CA LYS A 190 2.60 24.27 16.43
C LYS A 190 3.60 25.41 16.50
N ASP A 191 3.64 26.28 15.49
CA ASP A 191 4.60 27.37 15.43
C ASP A 191 4.33 28.39 16.54
N ALA A 192 3.06 28.73 16.78
CA ALA A 192 2.65 29.63 17.86
C ALA A 192 2.99 29.07 19.26
N LEU A 193 2.66 27.80 19.53
CA LEU A 193 2.99 27.16 20.81
C LEU A 193 4.50 26.97 20.99
N LYS A 194 5.22 26.60 19.93
CA LYS A 194 6.68 26.40 19.98
C LYS A 194 7.41 27.70 20.29
N ALA A 195 6.91 28.85 19.82
CA ALA A 195 7.49 30.15 20.11
C ALA A 195 7.52 30.47 21.61
N ILE A 196 6.62 29.89 22.40
CA ILE A 196 6.57 30.00 23.86
C ILE A 196 7.01 28.71 24.58
N PHE A 197 7.78 27.86 23.90
CA PHE A 197 8.31 26.59 24.41
C PHE A 197 7.27 25.53 24.79
N LEU A 198 6.02 25.70 24.36
CA LEU A 198 4.96 24.69 24.51
C LEU A 198 4.91 23.74 23.30
N ARG A 199 4.28 22.59 23.51
CA ARG A 199 4.05 21.58 22.46
C ARG A 199 2.57 21.40 22.23
N LYS A 200 2.22 21.24 20.96
CA LYS A 200 0.87 20.79 20.57
C LYS A 200 0.66 19.35 21.03
N ASP A 201 -0.21 19.17 22.00
CA ASP A 201 -0.52 17.90 22.66
C ASP A 201 -1.87 17.32 22.25
N ASN A 202 -2.77 18.13 21.67
CA ASN A 202 -4.09 17.70 21.24
C ASN A 202 -4.27 17.64 19.71
N LYS A 203 -5.39 17.10 19.25
CA LYS A 203 -5.81 17.11 17.84
C LYS A 203 -6.16 18.53 17.41
N THR A 204 -5.88 18.88 16.16
CA THR A 204 -6.14 20.24 15.61
C THR A 204 -7.58 20.68 15.81
N MET A 205 -8.55 19.79 15.55
CA MET A 205 -9.97 20.13 15.68
C MET A 205 -10.40 20.41 17.12
N SER A 206 -9.71 19.86 18.12
CA SER A 206 -9.97 20.15 19.53
C SER A 206 -9.67 21.61 19.84
N TYR A 207 -8.53 22.14 19.36
CA TYR A 207 -8.20 23.58 19.49
C TYR A 207 -9.20 24.47 18.75
N LEU A 208 -9.67 24.03 17.58
CA LEU A 208 -10.64 24.81 16.80
C LEU A 208 -12.03 24.84 17.46
N GLY A 209 -12.38 23.85 18.29
CA GLY A 209 -13.71 23.73 18.87
C GLY A 209 -14.82 23.44 17.85
N CYS A 210 -14.52 22.77 16.74
CA CYS A 210 -15.51 22.37 15.74
C CYS A 210 -15.12 21.09 14.97
N SER A 211 -16.03 20.56 14.15
CA SER A 211 -15.78 19.42 13.25
C SER A 211 -15.26 19.86 11.88
N HIS A 212 -14.61 18.96 11.11
CA HIS A 212 -14.14 19.29 9.75
C HIS A 212 -15.30 19.71 8.82
N PRO A 213 -16.46 19.04 8.80
CA PRO A 213 -17.60 19.48 8.01
C PRO A 213 -18.09 20.88 8.41
N PHE A 214 -18.15 21.16 9.72
CA PHE A 214 -18.54 22.47 10.23
C PHE A 214 -17.59 23.56 9.74
N LEU A 215 -16.28 23.36 9.90
CA LEU A 215 -15.26 24.32 9.45
C LEU A 215 -15.34 24.60 7.94
N LYS A 216 -15.67 23.58 7.15
CA LYS A 216 -15.86 23.75 5.70
C LYS A 216 -17.05 24.66 5.41
N LYS A 217 -18.19 24.45 6.07
CA LYS A 217 -19.38 25.32 5.93
C LYS A 217 -19.06 26.75 6.37
N TRP A 218 -18.36 26.90 7.49
CA TRP A 218 -17.93 28.21 8.00
C TRP A 218 -17.08 28.99 6.98
N PHE A 219 -16.05 28.37 6.40
CA PHE A 219 -15.24 29.04 5.38
C PHE A 219 -16.02 29.36 4.10
N GLN A 220 -16.92 28.46 3.67
CA GLN A 220 -17.77 28.73 2.49
C GLN A 220 -18.69 29.92 2.71
N PHE A 221 -19.21 30.09 3.92
CA PHE A 221 -20.02 31.25 4.30
C PHE A 221 -19.23 32.57 4.31
N LEU A 222 -17.93 32.51 4.59
CA LEU A 222 -17.04 33.68 4.61
C LEU A 222 -16.35 33.98 3.28
N PHE A 223 -16.52 33.15 2.25
CA PHE A 223 -15.85 33.38 0.97
C PHE A 223 -16.33 34.68 0.32
N LEU A 224 -15.35 35.53 -0.02
CA LEU A 224 -15.56 36.74 -0.81
C LEU A 224 -15.63 36.38 -2.30
N GLU A 225 -15.98 37.38 -3.12
CA GLU A 225 -15.99 37.23 -4.57
C GLU A 225 -14.64 36.69 -5.09
N GLY A 226 -14.70 35.63 -5.90
CA GLY A 226 -13.52 34.96 -6.44
C GLY A 226 -12.85 33.94 -5.49
N MET A 227 -13.23 33.85 -4.21
CA MET A 227 -12.72 32.81 -3.32
C MET A 227 -13.42 31.48 -3.56
N SER A 228 -12.63 30.41 -3.69
CA SER A 228 -13.14 29.05 -3.79
C SER A 228 -12.20 28.05 -3.12
N TRP A 229 -12.62 26.80 -3.05
CA TRP A 229 -11.73 25.73 -2.59
C TRP A 229 -10.63 25.39 -3.59
N ASP A 230 -10.81 25.76 -4.86
CA ASP A 230 -9.90 25.40 -5.95
C ASP A 230 -8.67 26.32 -5.99
N ASN A 231 -8.80 27.56 -5.50
CA ASN A 231 -7.70 28.53 -5.39
C ASN A 231 -7.12 28.66 -3.98
N ILE A 232 -7.18 27.58 -3.19
CA ILE A 232 -6.56 27.54 -1.87
C ILE A 232 -5.03 27.74 -1.97
N GLY A 233 -4.54 28.87 -1.49
CA GLY A 233 -3.16 29.33 -1.74
C GLY A 233 -3.11 30.78 -2.23
N GLU A 234 -4.11 31.21 -2.99
CA GLU A 234 -4.33 32.65 -3.27
C GLU A 234 -4.92 33.35 -2.04
N TRP A 235 -5.77 32.63 -1.30
CA TRP A 235 -6.21 33.02 0.04
C TRP A 235 -5.61 32.09 1.11
N HIS A 236 -5.43 32.67 2.30
CA HIS A 236 -4.84 32.09 3.50
C HIS A 236 -5.87 31.98 4.63
N ILE A 237 -5.54 31.18 5.64
CA ILE A 237 -6.33 31.11 6.88
C ILE A 237 -5.73 32.13 7.85
N ASP A 238 -6.42 33.25 8.04
CA ASP A 238 -6.04 34.35 8.93
C ASP A 238 -6.64 34.15 10.32
N HIS A 239 -5.96 34.69 11.34
CA HIS A 239 -6.54 34.88 12.67
C HIS A 239 -7.02 36.33 12.76
N VAL A 240 -8.33 36.52 12.92
CA VAL A 240 -8.95 37.85 12.95
C VAL A 240 -8.31 38.71 14.03
N THR A 241 -8.28 38.18 15.25
CA THR A 241 -7.43 38.64 16.33
C THR A 241 -6.11 37.85 16.28
N PRO A 242 -4.96 38.50 16.02
CA PRO A 242 -3.69 37.81 15.78
C PRO A 242 -3.22 36.97 16.98
N CYS A 243 -2.55 35.83 16.73
CA CYS A 243 -2.01 34.99 17.82
C CYS A 243 -1.09 35.74 18.79
N ALA A 244 -0.41 36.80 18.32
CA ALA A 244 0.53 37.59 19.10
C ALA A 244 -0.14 38.44 20.18
N SER A 245 -1.47 38.64 20.13
CA SER A 245 -2.19 39.40 21.16
C SER A 245 -2.73 38.53 22.30
N TYR A 246 -2.51 37.21 22.25
CA TYR A 246 -2.96 36.27 23.27
C TYR A 246 -1.80 35.80 24.14
N ASP A 247 -2.07 35.58 25.42
CA ASP A 247 -1.17 34.91 26.34
C ASP A 247 -1.38 33.39 26.25
N LEU A 248 -0.67 32.77 25.29
CA LEU A 248 -0.78 31.34 25.00
C LEU A 248 -0.22 30.43 26.12
N THR A 249 0.17 30.97 27.28
CA THR A 249 0.42 30.17 28.49
C THR A 249 -0.87 29.80 29.22
N LYS A 250 -1.97 30.52 28.96
CA LYS A 250 -3.31 30.29 29.51
C LYS A 250 -4.16 29.45 28.57
N GLU A 251 -4.88 28.49 29.13
CA GLU A 251 -5.72 27.56 28.35
C GLU A 251 -6.92 28.28 27.69
N GLU A 252 -7.46 29.29 28.36
CA GLU A 252 -8.55 30.12 27.84
C GLU A 252 -8.12 30.87 26.57
N ASP A 253 -6.94 31.48 26.61
CA ASP A 253 -6.37 32.23 25.48
C ASP A 253 -6.00 31.32 24.32
N ILE A 254 -5.48 30.10 24.59
CA ILE A 254 -5.26 29.07 23.56
C ILE A 254 -6.59 28.74 22.87
N THR A 255 -7.64 28.50 23.65
CA THR A 255 -8.96 28.09 23.15
C THR A 255 -9.61 29.20 22.33
N GLN A 256 -9.49 30.46 22.76
CA GLN A 256 -10.00 31.61 22.03
C GLN A 256 -9.18 31.89 20.76
N CYS A 257 -7.86 31.92 20.87
CA CYS A 257 -6.94 32.21 19.77
C CYS A 257 -7.15 31.25 18.61
N PHE A 258 -7.17 29.94 18.86
CA PHE A 258 -7.29 28.94 17.81
C PHE A 258 -8.73 28.55 17.48
N SER A 259 -9.73 29.18 18.11
CA SER A 259 -11.14 28.87 17.86
C SER A 259 -11.51 29.07 16.40
N TRP A 260 -12.46 28.26 15.90
CA TRP A 260 -13.10 28.50 14.61
C TRP A 260 -13.69 29.92 14.48
N LYS A 261 -14.10 30.51 15.62
CA LYS A 261 -14.64 31.87 15.72
C LYS A 261 -13.60 32.98 15.51
N ASN A 262 -12.31 32.65 15.56
CA ASN A 262 -11.22 33.61 15.36
C ASN A 262 -10.47 33.37 14.04
N ILE A 263 -10.92 32.44 13.20
CA ILE A 263 -10.27 32.14 11.92
C ILE A 263 -11.18 32.42 10.72
N ARG A 264 -10.59 32.96 9.66
CA ARG A 264 -11.28 33.28 8.40
C ARG A 264 -10.43 33.01 7.18
N PRO A 265 -11.04 32.78 6.00
CA PRO A 265 -10.34 32.98 4.74
C PRO A 265 -10.04 34.47 4.55
N CYS A 266 -8.83 34.80 4.08
CA CYS A 266 -8.41 36.17 3.75
C CYS A 266 -7.43 36.10 2.57
N TRP A 267 -7.49 37.05 1.64
CA TRP A 267 -6.56 37.06 0.52
C TRP A 267 -5.12 37.17 1.02
N GLN A 268 -4.20 36.46 0.36
CA GLN A 268 -2.81 36.42 0.80
C GLN A 268 -2.20 37.81 0.98
N LYS A 269 -2.49 38.73 0.05
CA LYS A 269 -1.99 40.12 0.08
C LYS A 269 -2.49 40.86 1.32
N GLU A 270 -3.80 40.85 1.55
CA GLU A 270 -4.43 41.49 2.71
C GLU A 270 -3.91 40.92 4.04
N ASN A 271 -3.77 39.60 4.12
CA ASN A 271 -3.25 38.93 5.31
C ASN A 271 -1.79 39.32 5.62
N LEU A 272 -0.97 39.49 4.58
CA LEU A 272 0.42 39.94 4.73
C LEU A 272 0.50 41.41 5.16
N GLU A 273 -0.34 42.27 4.59
CA GLU A 273 -0.43 43.69 4.93
C GLU A 273 -0.93 43.90 6.37
N LYS A 274 -1.93 43.12 6.81
CA LYS A 274 -2.46 43.15 8.19
C LYS A 274 -1.42 42.76 9.23
N GLY A 275 -0.59 41.75 8.94
CA GLY A 275 0.40 41.24 9.89
C GLY A 275 -0.19 40.88 11.26
N SER A 276 0.37 41.46 12.33
CA SER A 276 -0.10 41.27 13.72
C SER A 276 -0.97 42.42 14.24
N GLN A 277 -1.52 43.25 13.36
CA GLN A 277 -2.38 44.36 13.76
C GLN A 277 -3.81 43.88 14.06
N ILE A 278 -4.40 44.46 15.10
CA ILE A 278 -5.82 44.31 15.41
C ILE A 278 -6.56 45.46 14.73
N ILE A 279 -7.45 45.12 13.78
CA ILE A 279 -8.28 46.10 13.08
C ILE A 279 -9.69 46.01 13.69
N PRO A 280 -10.12 46.97 14.54
CA PRO A 280 -11.35 46.82 15.32
C PRO A 280 -12.61 46.64 14.47
N GLU A 281 -12.67 47.29 13.30
CA GLU A 281 -13.79 47.15 12.37
C GLU A 281 -13.92 45.72 11.85
N VAL A 282 -12.81 45.13 11.40
CA VAL A 282 -12.74 43.74 10.94
C VAL A 282 -13.15 42.76 12.05
N VAL A 283 -12.74 43.01 13.29
CA VAL A 283 -13.13 42.18 14.44
C VAL A 283 -14.65 42.22 14.63
N ARG A 284 -15.24 43.42 14.67
CA ARG A 284 -16.69 43.60 14.84
C ARG A 284 -17.49 42.95 13.70
N GLU A 285 -17.06 43.14 12.46
CA GLU A 285 -17.70 42.52 11.30
C GLU A 285 -17.63 40.99 11.38
N HIS A 286 -16.49 40.45 11.79
CA HIS A 286 -16.33 39.01 11.94
C HIS A 286 -17.21 38.44 13.06
N GLU A 287 -17.30 39.12 14.20
CA GLU A 287 -18.20 38.73 15.29
C GLU A 287 -19.66 38.73 14.84
N SER A 288 -20.08 39.72 14.05
CA SER A 288 -21.40 39.74 13.42
C SER A 288 -21.61 38.51 12.53
N LYS A 289 -20.64 38.15 11.69
CA LYS A 289 -20.68 36.95 10.84
C LYS A 289 -20.74 35.66 11.65
N VAL A 290 -20.03 35.57 12.77
CA VAL A 290 -20.10 34.41 13.68
C VAL A 290 -21.53 34.26 14.22
N ASN A 291 -22.14 35.36 14.67
CA ASN A 291 -23.51 35.36 15.17
C ASN A 291 -24.52 35.00 14.07
N GLU A 292 -24.37 35.58 12.87
CA GLU A 292 -25.19 35.27 11.70
C GLU A 292 -25.15 33.76 11.37
N PHE A 293 -23.95 33.17 11.35
CA PHE A 293 -23.77 31.75 11.05
C PHE A 293 -24.36 30.83 12.12
N LEU A 294 -24.23 31.20 13.41
CA LEU A 294 -24.80 30.44 14.52
C LEU A 294 -26.32 30.46 14.54
N ASN A 295 -26.92 31.59 14.15
CA ASN A 295 -28.36 31.82 14.16
C ASN A 295 -29.06 31.33 12.88
N ASN A 296 -28.32 30.91 11.86
CA ASN A 296 -28.87 30.39 10.62
C ASN A 296 -29.04 28.85 10.68
N PRO A 297 -30.27 28.32 10.83
CA PRO A 297 -30.50 26.88 11.00
C PRO A 297 -30.14 26.05 9.76
N LEU A 298 -30.13 26.66 8.58
CA LEU A 298 -29.78 26.00 7.31
C LEU A 298 -28.27 25.81 7.17
N LEU A 299 -27.47 26.67 7.80
CA LEU A 299 -26.00 26.61 7.78
C LEU A 299 -25.43 25.83 8.96
N ASN A 300 -26.16 25.78 10.08
CA ASN A 300 -25.78 25.09 11.31
C ASN A 300 -26.89 24.15 11.83
N PRO A 301 -27.16 23.02 11.16
CA PRO A 301 -28.14 22.06 11.66
C PRO A 301 -27.66 21.49 13.00
N SER A 302 -28.56 21.50 13.99
CA SER A 302 -28.36 21.02 15.36
C SER A 302 -27.86 19.58 15.38
N GLY A 303 -26.53 19.40 15.40
CA GLY A 303 -25.88 18.08 15.38
C GLY A 303 -24.39 18.12 15.04
N ASP A 304 -23.89 19.17 14.37
CA ASP A 304 -22.49 19.24 13.93
C ASP A 304 -21.49 19.74 15.02
N ARG A 305 -21.99 20.16 16.20
CA ARG A 305 -21.16 20.67 17.32
C ARG A 305 -20.44 19.56 18.11
N GLU A 306 -20.92 18.32 18.07
CA GLU A 306 -20.50 17.25 18.99
C GLU A 306 -19.31 16.39 18.51
N GLY A 307 -18.51 16.86 17.55
CA GLY A 307 -17.35 16.13 17.04
C GLY A 307 -16.01 16.39 17.76
N GLY A 308 -16.01 17.25 18.78
CA GLY A 308 -14.83 17.98 19.24
C GLY A 308 -14.28 17.64 20.63
N ALA A 309 -14.62 16.51 21.25
CA ALA A 309 -13.96 16.08 22.50
C ALA A 309 -14.07 14.55 22.69
N LYS A 310 -13.10 13.82 22.12
CA LYS A 310 -12.63 12.51 22.62
C LYS A 310 -11.13 12.37 22.37
#